data_AF-D7LSM5-F1
#
_entry.id   AF-D7LSM5-F1
#
_cell.length_a   1.000
_cell.length_b   1.000
_cell.length_c   1.000
_cell.angle_alpha   90.00
_cell.angle_beta   90.00
_cell.angle_gamma   90.00
#
_symmetry.space_group_name_H-M   'P 1'
#
loop_
_entity.id
_entity.type
_entity.pdbx_description
1 polymer ?
#
loop_
_entity_poly.entity_id
_entity_poly.type
_entity_poly.pdbx_seq_one_letter_code
_entity_poly.pdbx_strand_id
1 'polypeptide(L)'
;MRSVLVWIAVVVCLLCSVAAVVQSGSSDGFGKPRDTETEYKLMAHSVPMVPLTLIQGADSKGADFFNWNRIKLRYCDGASFSGDSHDESSQLFYRGQRIWQVAMEEFLSLGMKQANQALLSGCSAGGLASILHCDEFRELLPSSTKVKCLSDAGMFLDS
;
A
#
# COMPACT_ATOMS: atom_id res chain seq x y z
N MET A 1 8.78 -28.67 6.83
CA MET A 1 7.61 -27.94 7.40
C MET A 1 7.93 -26.50 7.79
N ARG A 2 8.95 -26.21 8.62
CA ARG A 2 9.33 -24.81 8.98
C ARG A 2 9.61 -23.90 7.77
N SER A 3 10.33 -24.39 6.76
CA SER A 3 10.63 -23.58 5.56
C SER A 3 9.36 -23.21 4.76
N VAL A 4 8.41 -24.13 4.62
CA VAL A 4 7.14 -23.88 3.90
C VAL A 4 6.27 -22.87 4.64
N LEU A 5 6.18 -22.95 5.97
CA LEU A 5 5.48 -21.96 6.80
C LEU A 5 6.10 -20.56 6.71
N VAL A 6 7.43 -20.47 6.69
CA VAL A 6 8.14 -19.19 6.49
C VAL A 6 7.86 -18.61 5.11
N TRP A 7 7.87 -19.43 4.05
CA TRP A 7 7.53 -18.98 2.71
C TRP A 7 6.07 -18.51 2.60
N ILE A 8 5.13 -19.22 3.23
CA ILE A 8 3.72 -18.80 3.28
C ILE A 8 3.58 -17.46 3.99
N ALA A 9 4.22 -17.29 5.15
CA ALA A 9 4.16 -16.03 5.90
C ALA A 9 4.76 -14.84 5.11
N VAL A 10 5.87 -15.07 4.40
CA VAL A 10 6.52 -14.05 3.54
C VAL A 10 5.61 -13.65 2.37
N VAL A 11 4.97 -14.62 1.72
CA VAL A 11 4.03 -14.35 0.60
C VAL A 11 2.78 -13.61 1.08
N VAL A 12 2.23 -13.98 2.25
CA VAL A 12 1.08 -13.30 2.85
C VAL A 12 1.43 -11.85 3.24
N CYS A 13 2.57 -11.59 3.87
CA CYS A 13 3.02 -10.22 4.19
C CYS A 13 3.22 -9.35 2.93
N LEU A 14 3.66 -9.94 1.81
CA LEU A 14 3.85 -9.22 0.56
C LEU A 14 2.52 -8.81 -0.11
N LEU A 15 1.45 -9.57 0.12
CA LEU A 15 0.10 -9.32 -0.42
C LEU A 15 -0.75 -8.42 0.49
N CYS A 16 -0.53 -8.43 1.80
CA CYS A 16 -1.29 -7.62 2.77
C CYS A 16 -0.82 -6.16 2.89
N SER A 17 0.15 -5.73 2.07
CA SER A 17 0.71 -4.37 2.10
C SER A 17 -0.28 -3.32 1.58
N VAL A 18 -0.12 -2.08 2.01
CA VAL A 18 -0.85 -0.94 1.45
C VAL A 18 -0.05 -0.38 0.28
N ALA A 19 -0.75 -0.04 -0.81
CA ALA A 19 -0.19 0.63 -1.98
C ALA A 19 -0.93 1.96 -2.21
N ALA A 20 -0.17 3.06 -2.20
CA ALA A 20 -0.66 4.36 -2.65
C ALA A 20 -0.15 4.64 -4.06
N VAL A 21 -1.04 5.10 -4.94
CA VAL A 21 -0.72 5.47 -6.33
C VAL A 21 -1.03 6.94 -6.51
N VAL A 22 -0.05 7.72 -6.97
CA VAL A 22 -0.09 9.18 -6.89
C VAL A 22 0.28 9.81 -8.24
N GLN A 23 -0.61 10.62 -8.80
CA GLN A 23 -0.36 11.37 -10.03
C GLN A 23 0.05 12.81 -9.72
N SER A 24 1.25 13.20 -10.18
CA SER A 24 1.69 14.60 -10.17
C SER A 24 1.00 15.37 -11.30
N GLY A 25 0.65 16.63 -11.05
CA GLY A 25 0.20 17.58 -12.08
C GLY A 25 1.31 18.25 -12.89
N SER A 26 2.58 18.06 -12.49
CA SER A 26 3.73 18.66 -13.15
C SER A 26 4.45 17.63 -14.03
N SER A 27 4.87 18.05 -15.23
CA SER A 27 5.82 17.31 -16.09
C SER A 27 7.16 17.05 -15.41
N ASP A 28 7.44 17.79 -14.34
CA ASP A 28 8.62 17.64 -13.52
C ASP A 28 8.33 16.52 -12.52
N GLY A 29 8.57 15.30 -13.00
CA GLY A 29 8.27 14.07 -12.27
C GLY A 29 8.84 14.07 -10.87
N PHE A 30 8.20 13.28 -9.99
CA PHE A 30 8.83 12.82 -8.76
C PHE A 30 10.30 12.49 -9.04
N GLY A 31 11.23 13.03 -8.26
CA GLY A 31 12.61 12.57 -8.28
C GLY A 31 12.59 11.05 -8.19
N LYS A 32 13.20 10.36 -9.17
CA LYS A 32 13.06 8.91 -9.39
C LYS A 32 12.99 8.16 -8.05
N PRO A 33 11.84 7.57 -7.69
CA PRO A 33 11.79 6.57 -6.64
C PRO A 33 12.75 5.44 -7.06
N ARG A 34 13.67 5.05 -6.16
CA ARG A 34 14.56 3.92 -6.43
C ARG A 34 13.70 2.66 -6.52
N ASP A 35 13.57 2.12 -7.73
CA ASP A 35 12.96 0.81 -7.99
C ASP A 35 13.75 -0.27 -7.21
N THR A 36 13.33 -0.60 -6.00
CA THR A 36 13.91 -1.71 -5.20
C THR A 36 12.99 -2.92 -5.12
N GLU A 37 12.12 -3.14 -6.11
CA GLU A 37 11.47 -4.44 -6.28
C GLU A 37 12.32 -5.33 -7.20
N THR A 38 13.35 -5.95 -6.61
CA THR A 38 13.91 -7.18 -7.17
C THR A 38 12.82 -8.26 -7.07
N GLU A 39 12.20 -8.56 -8.22
CA GLU A 39 11.16 -9.58 -8.42
C GLU A 39 11.49 -10.90 -7.69
N TYR A 40 10.66 -11.28 -6.72
CA TYR A 40 10.46 -12.69 -6.40
C TYR A 40 9.41 -13.25 -7.36
N LYS A 41 9.88 -13.86 -8.45
CA LYS A 41 9.08 -14.75 -9.31
C LYS A 41 8.61 -15.95 -8.48
N LEU A 42 7.41 -15.90 -7.90
CA LEU A 42 6.73 -17.12 -7.47
C LEU A 42 5.23 -17.04 -7.80
N MET A 43 4.87 -17.84 -8.81
CA MET A 43 3.56 -18.49 -9.00
C MET A 43 2.37 -17.58 -9.35
N ALA A 44 2.29 -17.14 -10.60
CA ALA A 44 1.05 -16.66 -11.21
C ALA A 44 0.41 -17.78 -12.04
N HIS A 45 -0.57 -18.49 -11.47
CA HIS A 45 -1.56 -19.23 -12.24
C HIS A 45 -2.91 -18.49 -12.13
N SER A 46 -3.30 -17.90 -13.26
CA SER A 46 -4.66 -17.51 -13.69
C SER A 46 -5.72 -17.27 -12.60
N VAL A 47 -5.63 -16.13 -11.91
CA VAL A 47 -6.79 -15.49 -11.26
C VAL A 47 -7.05 -14.18 -12.01
N PRO A 48 -8.25 -13.94 -12.56
CA PRO A 48 -8.57 -12.68 -13.22
C PRO A 48 -8.80 -11.62 -12.15
N MET A 49 -7.71 -11.09 -11.58
CA MET A 49 -7.76 -9.91 -10.73
C MET A 49 -7.88 -8.67 -11.61
N VAL A 50 -8.75 -7.73 -11.24
CA VAL A 50 -8.81 -6.40 -11.84
C VAL A 50 -7.41 -5.79 -11.73
N PRO A 51 -6.72 -5.55 -12.86
CA PRO A 51 -5.29 -5.31 -12.77
C PRO A 51 -5.09 -3.82 -12.46
N LEU A 52 -4.84 -3.52 -11.17
CA LEU A 52 -4.27 -2.24 -10.73
C LEU A 52 -2.92 -1.92 -11.39
N THR A 53 -2.39 -2.82 -12.24
CA THR A 53 -1.31 -2.61 -13.23
C THR A 53 -0.15 -1.76 -12.72
N LEU A 54 0.33 -2.14 -11.53
CA LEU A 54 1.59 -1.71 -10.95
C LEU A 54 2.78 -2.57 -11.41
N ILE A 55 2.70 -3.21 -12.58
CA ILE A 55 3.72 -4.16 -13.10
C ILE A 55 4.41 -3.58 -14.35
N GLN A 56 5.63 -4.03 -14.64
CA GLN A 56 6.38 -3.69 -15.85
C GLN A 56 5.62 -4.10 -17.13
N GLY A 57 5.61 -3.24 -18.15
CA GLY A 57 4.86 -3.45 -19.41
C GLY A 57 3.34 -3.26 -19.29
N ALA A 58 2.87 -2.62 -18.22
CA ALA A 58 1.46 -2.29 -17.99
C ALA A 58 0.86 -1.38 -19.07
N ASP A 59 1.66 -0.46 -19.61
CA ASP A 59 1.31 0.45 -20.70
C ASP A 59 0.77 -0.29 -21.93
N SER A 60 1.49 -1.33 -22.38
CA SER A 60 1.13 -2.16 -23.52
C SER A 60 -0.15 -3.00 -23.31
N LYS A 61 -0.64 -3.06 -22.07
CA LYS A 61 -1.84 -3.80 -21.65
C LYS A 61 -3.04 -2.89 -21.37
N GLY A 62 -2.93 -1.59 -21.64
CA GLY A 62 -4.04 -0.64 -21.45
C GLY A 62 -4.34 -0.31 -19.98
N ALA A 63 -3.33 -0.42 -19.12
CA ALA A 63 -3.39 -0.05 -17.72
C ALA A 63 -3.79 1.42 -17.51
N ASP A 64 -4.70 1.71 -16.58
CA ASP A 64 -5.11 3.09 -16.27
C ASP A 64 -4.02 3.89 -15.49
N PHE A 65 -3.23 3.20 -14.66
CA PHE A 65 -2.30 3.83 -13.71
C PHE A 65 -0.81 3.60 -14.06
N PHE A 66 -0.51 3.17 -15.29
CA PHE A 66 0.85 2.74 -15.66
C PHE A 66 1.93 3.79 -15.41
N ASN A 67 1.61 5.07 -15.59
CA ASN A 67 2.53 6.21 -15.46
C ASN A 67 2.38 6.98 -14.15
N TRP A 68 1.61 6.48 -13.18
CA TRP A 68 1.49 7.11 -11.87
C TRP A 68 2.66 6.68 -10.97
N ASN A 69 2.99 7.51 -9.97
CA ASN A 69 3.97 7.16 -8.96
C ASN A 69 3.40 6.10 -8.03
N ARG A 70 4.22 5.11 -7.68
CA ARG A 70 3.79 3.94 -6.93
C ARG A 70 4.54 3.92 -5.60
N ILE A 71 3.79 3.83 -4.51
CA ILE A 71 4.32 3.82 -3.15
C ILE A 71 3.76 2.58 -2.47
N LYS A 72 4.62 1.75 -1.88
CA LYS A 72 4.22 0.54 -1.16
C LYS A 72 4.70 0.61 0.28
N LEU A 73 3.75 0.61 1.22
CA LEU A 73 4.02 0.48 2.64
C LEU A 73 3.84 -0.98 3.04
N ARG A 74 4.95 -1.65 3.37
CA ARG A 74 4.92 -3.07 3.72
C ARG A 74 4.23 -3.29 5.06
N TYR A 75 3.34 -4.28 5.09
CA TYR A 75 2.62 -4.68 6.29
C TYR A 75 3.54 -5.39 7.28
N CYS A 76 3.65 -4.87 8.51
CA CYS A 76 4.52 -5.43 9.53
C CYS A 76 4.03 -5.21 10.99
N ASP A 77 2.83 -4.64 11.18
CA ASP A 77 2.30 -4.32 12.51
C ASP A 77 1.28 -5.34 13.05
N GLY A 78 0.69 -6.15 12.17
CA GLY A 78 -0.28 -7.18 12.56
C GLY A 78 -1.68 -6.65 12.93
N ALA A 79 -1.94 -5.35 12.75
CA ALA A 79 -3.20 -4.71 13.13
C ALA A 79 -3.70 -3.71 12.08
N SER A 80 -3.51 -4.00 10.79
CA SER A 80 -3.97 -3.14 9.67
C SER A 80 -3.57 -1.66 9.82
N PHE A 81 -2.37 -1.40 10.34
CA PHE A 81 -1.85 -0.05 10.63
C PHE A 81 -2.63 0.77 11.68
N SER A 82 -3.52 0.14 12.46
CA SER A 82 -4.36 0.84 13.45
C SER A 82 -3.82 0.80 14.89
N GLY A 83 -2.88 -0.09 15.20
CA GLY A 83 -2.41 -0.31 16.57
C GLY A 83 -1.32 0.69 17.04
N ASP A 84 -1.33 1.04 18.32
CA ASP A 84 -0.16 1.60 19.03
C ASP A 84 0.01 0.99 20.43
N SER A 85 0.24 -0.31 20.47
CA SER A 85 0.40 -1.06 21.72
C SER A 85 1.64 -1.96 21.71
N HIS A 86 1.87 -2.62 22.83
CA HIS A 86 2.91 -3.61 23.02
C HIS A 86 2.39 -4.70 23.96
N ASP A 87 2.75 -5.95 23.67
CA ASP A 87 2.57 -7.07 24.57
C ASP A 87 3.92 -7.47 25.16
N GLU A 88 4.09 -7.19 26.46
CA GLU A 88 5.30 -7.51 27.21
C GLU A 88 5.53 -9.02 27.32
N SER A 89 4.47 -9.83 27.32
CA SER A 89 4.60 -11.28 27.49
C SER A 89 5.16 -11.96 26.23
N SER A 90 4.70 -11.53 25.06
CA SER A 90 5.20 -12.03 23.76
C SER A 90 6.35 -11.20 23.18
N GLN A 91 6.69 -10.07 23.80
CA GLN A 91 7.67 -9.10 23.31
C GLN A 91 7.32 -8.56 21.91
N LEU A 92 6.03 -8.48 21.58
CA LEU A 92 5.54 -8.00 20.29
C LEU A 92 5.10 -6.54 20.34
N PHE A 93 5.43 -5.79 19.30
CA PHE A 93 5.07 -4.38 19.16
C PHE A 93 4.04 -4.20 18.05
N TYR A 94 2.87 -3.70 18.41
CA TYR A 94 1.79 -3.39 17.46
C TYR A 94 1.80 -1.89 17.20
N ARG A 95 2.73 -1.43 16.36
CA ARG A 95 3.03 0.00 16.12
C ARG A 95 2.48 0.53 14.79
N GLY A 96 1.41 -0.09 14.31
CA GLY A 96 0.78 0.20 13.02
C GLY A 96 0.54 1.69 12.79
N GLN A 97 -0.12 2.37 13.75
CA GLN A 97 -0.48 3.78 13.62
C GLN A 97 0.77 4.67 13.56
N ARG A 98 1.81 4.34 14.34
CA ARG A 98 3.07 5.09 14.31
C ARG A 98 3.79 4.91 12.98
N ILE A 99 3.83 3.67 12.47
CA ILE A 99 4.43 3.36 11.17
C ILE A 99 3.69 4.10 10.05
N TRP A 100 2.35 4.13 10.11
CA TRP A 100 1.52 4.87 9.16
C TRP A 100 1.88 6.37 9.15
N GLN A 101 1.88 7.01 10.32
CA GLN A 101 2.15 8.45 10.45
C GLN A 101 3.51 8.82 9.86
N VAL A 102 4.59 8.17 10.31
CA VAL A 102 5.94 8.49 9.83
C VAL A 102 6.12 8.15 8.35
N ALA A 103 5.46 7.11 7.84
CA ALA A 103 5.51 6.78 6.43
C ALA A 103 4.81 7.83 5.58
N MET A 104 3.62 8.30 5.98
CA MET A 104 2.90 9.34 5.26
C MET A 104 3.66 10.67 5.26
N GLU A 105 4.22 11.07 6.40
CA GLU A 105 5.08 12.26 6.51
C GLU A 105 6.25 12.20 5.52
N GLU A 106 6.93 11.05 5.46
CA GLU A 106 8.03 10.83 4.52
C GLU A 106 7.55 10.88 3.05
N PHE A 107 6.43 10.23 2.73
CA PHE A 107 5.91 10.27 1.36
C PHE A 107 5.50 11.68 0.92
N LEU A 108 4.91 12.47 1.82
CA LEU A 108 4.62 13.89 1.58
C LEU A 108 5.90 14.69 1.33
N SER A 109 6.97 14.41 2.10
CA SER A 109 8.28 15.04 1.95
C SER A 109 8.91 14.74 0.58
N LEU A 110 8.75 13.50 0.10
CA LEU A 110 9.25 12.99 -1.18
C LEU A 110 8.44 13.44 -2.41
N GLY A 111 7.36 14.21 -2.22
CA GLY A 111 6.61 14.83 -3.31
C GLY A 111 5.12 14.49 -3.36
N MET A 112 4.62 13.57 -2.51
CA MET A 112 3.20 13.21 -2.49
C MET A 112 2.28 14.41 -2.21
N LYS A 113 2.77 15.45 -1.51
CA LYS A 113 2.04 16.70 -1.29
C LYS A 113 1.70 17.48 -2.57
N GLN A 114 2.39 17.22 -3.68
CA GLN A 114 2.17 17.88 -4.99
C GLN A 114 1.21 17.09 -5.89
N ALA A 115 0.62 16.01 -5.38
CA ALA A 115 -0.30 15.18 -6.13
C ALA A 115 -1.57 15.93 -6.50
N ASN A 116 -2.00 15.80 -7.76
CA ASN A 116 -3.34 16.22 -8.17
C ASN A 116 -4.36 15.11 -7.94
N GLN A 117 -3.93 13.85 -8.01
CA GLN A 117 -4.75 12.68 -7.74
C GLN A 117 -3.98 11.68 -6.88
N ALA A 118 -4.66 11.08 -5.90
CA ALA A 118 -4.09 10.04 -5.07
C ALA A 118 -5.11 8.92 -4.86
N LEU A 119 -4.66 7.68 -4.97
CA LEU A 119 -5.43 6.48 -4.71
C LEU A 119 -4.76 5.71 -3.58
N LEU A 120 -5.43 5.56 -2.45
CA LEU A 120 -5.04 4.64 -1.39
C LEU A 120 -5.66 3.27 -1.67
N SER A 121 -4.87 2.21 -1.69
CA SER A 121 -5.39 0.85 -1.88
C SER A 121 -4.65 -0.19 -1.07
N GLY A 122 -5.27 -1.34 -0.87
CA GLY A 122 -4.63 -2.50 -0.29
C GLY A 122 -5.51 -3.73 -0.40
N CYS A 123 -4.90 -4.89 -0.15
CA CYS A 123 -5.56 -6.20 -0.21
C CYS A 123 -5.62 -6.82 1.20
N SER A 124 -6.72 -7.49 1.53
CA SER A 124 -6.90 -8.18 2.83
C SER A 124 -6.73 -7.22 4.01
N ALA A 125 -5.78 -7.45 4.92
CA ALA A 125 -5.47 -6.53 6.02
C ALA A 125 -5.10 -5.11 5.55
N GLY A 126 -4.48 -4.97 4.37
CA GLY A 126 -4.22 -3.67 3.75
C GLY A 126 -5.47 -3.05 3.11
N GLY A 127 -6.43 -3.87 2.70
CA GLY A 127 -7.74 -3.40 2.24
C GLY A 127 -8.52 -2.81 3.42
N LEU A 128 -8.52 -3.50 4.57
CA LEU A 128 -9.07 -2.97 5.81
C LEU A 128 -8.37 -1.68 6.23
N ALA A 129 -7.03 -1.63 6.17
CA ALA A 129 -6.27 -0.40 6.42
C ALA A 129 -6.70 0.75 5.48
N SER A 130 -6.98 0.46 4.21
CA SER A 130 -7.47 1.45 3.25
C SER A 130 -8.85 2.01 3.61
N ILE A 131 -9.68 1.23 4.30
CA ILE A 131 -10.96 1.72 4.86
C ILE A 131 -10.67 2.60 6.07
N LEU A 132 -9.89 2.10 7.02
CA LEU A 132 -9.64 2.75 8.31
C LEU A 132 -8.94 4.11 8.19
N HIS A 133 -8.00 4.24 7.25
CA HIS A 133 -7.17 5.44 7.10
C HIS A 133 -7.57 6.33 5.92
N CYS A 134 -8.68 6.06 5.23
CA CYS A 134 -9.05 6.81 4.03
C CYS A 134 -9.22 8.31 4.29
N ASP A 135 -9.92 8.65 5.37
CA ASP A 135 -10.21 10.04 5.74
C ASP A 135 -8.93 10.76 6.23
N GLU A 136 -8.13 10.09 7.07
CA GLU A 136 -6.80 10.60 7.50
C GLU A 136 -5.91 10.87 6.28
N PHE A 137 -5.85 9.94 5.32
CA PHE A 137 -5.08 10.11 4.09
C PHE A 137 -5.57 11.29 3.24
N ARG A 138 -6.89 11.52 3.20
CA ARG A 138 -7.50 12.66 2.51
C ARG A 138 -7.11 13.99 3.16
N GLU A 139 -7.08 14.04 4.49
CA GLU A 139 -6.77 15.24 5.27
C GLU A 139 -5.29 15.65 5.16
N LEU A 140 -4.40 14.68 4.98
CA LEU A 140 -2.96 14.91 4.78
C LEU A 140 -2.61 15.61 3.46
N LEU A 141 -3.52 15.56 2.48
CA LEU A 141 -3.30 16.11 1.13
C LEU A 141 -4.03 17.45 0.95
N PRO A 142 -3.53 18.34 0.06
CA PRO A 142 -4.21 19.58 -0.26
C PRO A 142 -5.69 19.38 -0.61
N SER A 143 -6.53 20.37 -0.30
CA SER A 143 -7.96 20.31 -0.61
C SER A 143 -8.23 20.17 -2.11
N SER A 144 -7.31 20.63 -2.96
CA SER A 144 -7.35 20.48 -4.42
C SER A 144 -7.04 19.07 -4.93
N THR A 145 -6.40 18.22 -4.12
CA THR A 145 -6.05 16.85 -4.53
C THR A 145 -7.28 15.95 -4.52
N LYS A 146 -7.51 15.24 -5.63
CA LYS A 146 -8.60 14.26 -5.73
C LYS A 146 -8.15 12.93 -5.13
N VAL A 147 -8.63 12.63 -3.93
CA VAL A 147 -8.32 11.39 -3.21
C VAL A 147 -9.43 10.37 -3.41
N LYS A 148 -9.03 9.11 -3.63
CA LYS A 148 -9.90 7.94 -3.65
C LYS A 148 -9.27 6.82 -2.84
N CYS A 149 -10.10 5.92 -2.33
CA CYS A 149 -9.66 4.73 -1.60
C CYS A 149 -10.31 3.49 -2.21
N LEU A 150 -9.54 2.40 -2.29
CA LEU A 150 -9.98 1.12 -2.82
C LEU A 150 -9.58 0.01 -1.85
N SER A 151 -10.58 -0.61 -1.23
CA SER A 151 -10.37 -1.78 -0.39
C SER A 151 -10.61 -3.05 -1.19
N ASP A 152 -9.54 -3.77 -1.50
CA ASP A 152 -9.62 -5.11 -2.06
C ASP A 152 -9.63 -6.16 -0.93
N ALA A 153 -10.62 -7.05 -0.93
CA ALA A 153 -10.79 -8.11 0.08
C ALA A 153 -10.67 -7.67 1.57
N GLY A 154 -10.97 -6.39 1.89
CA GLY A 154 -10.79 -5.80 3.22
C GLY A 154 -12.04 -5.68 4.09
N MET A 155 -13.21 -6.06 3.56
CA MET A 155 -14.48 -6.06 4.32
C MET A 155 -14.70 -7.43 4.94
N PHE A 156 -14.87 -7.46 6.27
CA PHE A 156 -15.16 -8.66 7.04
C PHE A 156 -16.51 -8.50 7.75
N LEU A 157 -17.25 -9.60 7.91
CA LEU A 157 -18.48 -9.65 8.70
C LEU A 157 -18.14 -10.13 10.11
N ASP A 158 -18.70 -9.47 11.12
CA ASP A 158 -18.63 -9.91 12.52
C ASP A 158 -19.67 -11.01 12.76
N SER A 159 -19.24 -12.19 13.19
CA SER A 159 -20.06 -13.42 13.24
C SER A 159 -20.17 -13.96 14.66
#